data_AF-A0A964VRH1-F1
#
_entry.id   AF-A0A964VRH1-F1
#
_cell.length_a   1.000
_cell.length_b   1.000
_cell.length_c   1.000
_cell.angle_alpha   90.00
_cell.angle_beta   90.00
_cell.angle_gamma   90.00
#
_symmetry.space_group_name_H-M   'P 1'
#
loop_
_entity.id
_entity.type
_entity.pdbx_description
1 polymer ?
#
loop_
_entity_poly.entity_id
_entity_poly.type
_entity_poly.pdbx_seq_one_letter_code
_entity_poly.pdbx_strand_id
1 'polypeptide(L)' 'MLAFWIWMLVHAIQNKGLNETEKIVWVLVIALVHFLGALIYFFVGRPKAPKSEPVTA' A
#
# COMPACT_ATOMS: atom_id res chain seq x y z
N MET A 1 8.12 -5.89 6.60
CA MET A 1 7.30 -4.96 5.80
C MET A 1 8.14 -3.81 5.23
N LEU A 2 8.71 -2.91 6.04
CA LEU A 2 9.52 -1.78 5.54
C LEU A 2 10.83 -2.20 4.83
N ALA A 3 11.54 -3.19 5.35
CA ALA A 3 12.79 -3.66 4.72
C ALA A 3 12.59 -4.15 3.29
N PHE A 4 11.49 -4.86 3.02
CA PHE A 4 11.13 -5.32 1.67
C PHE A 4 10.79 -4.14 0.74
N TRP A 5 10.07 -3.14 1.24
CA TRP A 5 9.73 -1.94 0.48
C TRP A 5 10.97 -1.10 0.14
N ILE A 6 11.87 -0.88 1.11
CA ILE A 6 13.15 -0.19 0.89
C ILE A 6 14.00 -0.95 -0.12
N TRP A 7 14.08 -2.28 -0.01
CA TRP A 7 14.82 -3.10 -0.97
C TRP A 7 14.27 -2.98 -2.39
N MET A 8 12.94 -2.96 -2.56
CA MET A 8 12.30 -2.75 -3.87
C MET A 8 12.64 -1.38 -4.48
N LEU A 9 12.69 -0.33 -3.66
CA LEU A 9 13.14 1.00 -4.12
C LEU A 9 14.60 0.98 -4.57
N VAL A 10 15.48 0.39 -3.77
CA VAL A 10 16.91 0.26 -4.11
C VAL A 10 17.10 -0.54 -5.40
N HIS A 11 16.36 -1.64 -5.55
CA HIS A 11 16.40 -2.47 -6.75
C HIS A 11 15.93 -1.70 -7.99
N ALA A 12 14.84 -0.93 -7.91
CA ALA A 12 14.37 -0.11 -9.02
C ALA A 12 15.39 0.96 -9.44
N ILE A 13 16.05 1.62 -8.49
CA ILE A 13 17.05 2.66 -8.75
C ILE A 13 18.34 2.06 -9.35
N GLN A 14 18.78 0.92 -8.81
CA GLN A 14 20.01 0.23 -9.23
C GLN A 14 19.85 -0.57 -10.53
N ASN A 15 18.62 -0.76 -11.02
CA ASN A 15 18.37 -1.51 -12.23
C ASN A 15 18.99 -0.77 -13.44
N LYS A 16 20.06 -1.33 -14.00
CA LYS A 16 20.79 -0.73 -15.13
C LYS A 16 20.07 -0.93 -16.47
N GLY A 17 19.07 -1.81 -16.52
CA GLY A 17 18.26 -2.05 -17.72
C GLY A 17 17.08 -1.09 -17.88
N LEU A 18 16.83 -0.21 -16.91
CA LEU A 18 15.78 0.79 -16.97
C LEU A 18 16.33 2.16 -17.35
N ASN A 19 15.59 2.84 -18.21
CA ASN A 19 15.81 4.23 -18.57
C ASN A 19 15.54 5.14 -17.35
N GLU A 20 16.10 6.35 -17.32
CA GLU A 20 15.89 7.30 -16.21
C GLU A 20 14.40 7.54 -15.90
N THR A 21 13.58 7.72 -16.94
CA THR A 21 12.13 7.89 -16.81
C THR A 21 11.47 6.65 -16.21
N GLU A 22 11.86 5.45 -16.64
CA GLU A 22 11.27 4.21 -16.12
C GLU A 22 11.61 4.00 -14.64
N LYS A 23 12.82 4.38 -14.21
CA LYS A 23 13.21 4.35 -12.80
C LYS A 23 12.32 5.27 -11.97
N ILE A 24 12.09 6.50 -12.44
CA ILE A 24 11.23 7.48 -11.76
C ILE A 24 9.81 6.94 -11.65
N VAL A 25 9.26 6.38 -12.73
CA VAL A 25 7.93 5.77 -12.74
C VAL A 25 7.85 4.62 -11.73
N TRP A 26 8.82 3.71 -11.73
CA TRP A 26 8.83 2.58 -10.78
C TRP A 26 8.92 3.03 -9.32
N VAL A 27 9.76 4.02 -9.02
CA VAL A 27 9.87 4.59 -7.68
C VAL A 27 8.54 5.21 -7.24
N LEU A 28 7.87 5.97 -8.12
CA LEU A 28 6.54 6.53 -7.86
C LEU A 28 5.50 5.46 -7.61
N VAL A 29 5.43 4.41 -8.45
CA VAL A 29 4.49 3.31 -8.28
C VAL A 29 4.71 2.60 -6.95
N ILE A 30 5.95 2.24 -6.61
CA ILE A 30 6.29 1.55 -5.36
C ILE A 30 5.94 2.41 -4.13
N ALA A 31 6.17 3.73 -4.21
CA ALA A 31 5.80 4.66 -3.14
C ALA A 31 4.28 4.81 -3.00
N LEU A 32 3.56 4.94 -4.12
CA LEU A 32 2.11 5.15 -4.13
C LEU A 32 1.32 3.90 -3.75
N VAL A 33 1.76 2.70 -4.14
CA VAL A 33 1.09 1.43 -3.79
C VAL A 33 1.08 1.20 -2.27
N HIS A 34 2.14 1.61 -1.56
CA HIS A 34 2.17 1.51 -0.10
C HIS A 34 1.09 2.40 0.55
N PHE A 35 0.85 3.56 -0.04
CA PHE A 35 -0.22 4.47 0.37
C PHE A 35 -1.61 3.95 -0.01
N LEU A 36 -1.74 3.33 -1.18
CA LEU A 36 -2.99 2.80 -1.70
C LEU A 36 -3.54 1.65 -0.83
N GLY A 37 -2.67 0.79 -0.29
CA GLY A 37 -3.08 -0.26 0.64
C GLY A 37 -3.75 0.29 1.91
N ALA A 38 -3.19 1.38 2.48
CA ALA A 38 -3.79 2.06 3.63
C ALA A 38 -5.12 2.74 3.26
N LEU A 39 -5.19 3.35 2.07
CA LEU A 39 -6.39 4.02 1.59
C LEU A 39 -7.55 3.03 1.38
N ILE A 40 -7.28 1.88 0.75
CA ILE A 40 -8.28 0.81 0.59
C ILE A 40 -8.77 0.30 1.95
N TYR A 41 -7.88 0.09 2.92
CA TYR A 41 -8.27 -0.30 4.27
C TYR A 41 -9.17 0.74 4.95
N PHE A 42 -8.89 2.03 4.78
CA PHE A 42 -9.72 3.10 5.33
C PHE A 42 -11.15 3.10 4.75
N PHE A 43 -11.29 2.90 3.44
CA PHE A 43 -12.60 2.90 2.79
C PHE A 43 -13.39 1.60 2.98
N VAL A 44 -12.73 0.45 2.94
CA VAL A 44 -13.37 -0.88 2.96
C VAL A 44 -13.47 -1.44 4.39
N GLY A 45 -12.53 -1.10 5.27
CA GLY A 45 -12.33 -1.73 6.57
C GLY A 45 -13.22 -1.23 7.71
N ARG A 46 -14.42 -0.71 7.45
CA ARG A 46 -15.40 -0.43 8.53
C ARG A 46 -16.33 -1.63 8.72
N PRO A 47 -16.01 -2.60 9.60
CA PRO A 47 -17.01 -3.55 10.05
C PRO A 47 -18.14 -2.76 10.73
N LYS A 48 -19.36 -2.92 10.23
CA LYS A 48 -20.55 -2.36 10.86
C LYS A 48 -20.60 -2.94 12.26
N ALA A 49 -20.60 -2.09 13.28
CA ALA A 49 -20.74 -2.51 14.67
C ALA A 49 -21.92 -3.50 14.77
N PRO A 50 -21.73 -4.69 15.35
CA PRO A 50 -22.85 -5.59 15.56
C PRO A 50 -23.88 -4.84 16.41
N LYS A 51 -25.10 -4.71 15.89
CA LYS A 51 -26.24 -4.23 16.66
C LYS A 51 -26.34 -5.15 17.87
N SER A 52 -25.99 -4.66 19.05
CA SER A 52 -26.42 -5.25 20.30
C SER A 52 -27.93 -5.11 20.31
N GLU A 53 -28.63 -6.14 19.82
CA GLU A 53 -30.05 -6.30 20.01
C GLU A 53 -30.30 -6.25 21.52
N PRO A 54 -31.15 -5.33 22.02
CA PRO A 54 -31.45 -5.29 23.44
C PRO A 54 -32.05 -6.64 23.79
N VAL A 55 -31.41 -7.37 24.71
CA VAL A 55 -31.93 -8.64 25.23
C VAL A 55 -33.27 -8.34 25.89
N THR A 56 -34.35 -8.51 25.14
CA THR A 56 -35.73 -8.54 25.63
C THR A 56 -36.08 -9.99 25.94
N ALA A 57 -36.08 -10.34 27.22
CA ALA A 57 -37.05 -11.24 27.87
C ALA A 57 -36.61 -11.47 29.32
#